data_AF-A0A7C5V5B7-F1
#
_entry.id   AF-A0A7C5V5B7-F1
#
_cell.length_a   1.000
_cell.length_b   1.000
_cell.length_c   1.000
_cell.angle_alpha   90.00
_cell.angle_beta   90.00
_cell.angle_gamma   90.00
#
_symmetry.space_group_name_H-M   'P 1'
#
loop_
_entity.id
_entity.type
_entity.pdbx_description
1 polymer ?
#
loop_
_entity_poly.entity_id
_entity_poly.type
_entity_poly.pdbx_seq_one_letter_code
_entity_poly.pdbx_strand_id
1 'polypeptide(L)'
;MILQALYELAKRDELLADPHLERKEIPWLLEITADGNFVGYLPTHEVTGKSKKAKGKSFSVPRDEQRTSQDYPFLFYDNAEYLFGIAEPPKEERAQKRHSLFKERVRKVAQATNDTGALAVERFYANNSAFEEARRKLPPDYDGELIAFKLNTDECLICQRPAILEWWKKQLASQHSQPPADAGFECLVTGTKINSPSNFPKVKGVPGAQPSGATLVSFNFNAAESYYLERNENCPISEEAAVACTRALERLVSDDPKNPANPERRLPRLNLRISADTKLCYWSAKPSVFEGLLGNLLSVNEEGLPQATEQDLGQFLRSIWLGRKPSIQLDAQDFYLMVLSGAQGRIILRDWIETALDALIENIRQHFEDLQLHGLEDRKLTYLSLGNLLNALAHPSEQSGEGIPNPLATALIRAAITGSSYPLAVLVRAAERYRRGLDDDQHRWLNDTRAALIKATLNRKNRGNSGGTWKEVKPMFDPNNHQPG
;
A
#
# COMPACT_ATOMS: atom_id res chain seq x y z
N MET A 1 -17.32 -5.47 4.23
CA MET A 1 -16.51 -6.51 3.57
C MET A 1 -15.05 -6.10 3.40
N ILE A 2 -14.74 -4.98 2.72
CA ILE A 2 -13.33 -4.57 2.45
C ILE A 2 -12.52 -4.28 3.71
N LEU A 3 -13.02 -3.41 4.60
CA LEU A 3 -12.29 -3.05 5.82
C LEU A 3 -12.13 -4.25 6.76
N GLN A 4 -13.12 -5.15 6.83
CA GLN A 4 -12.97 -6.42 7.55
C GLN A 4 -11.88 -7.30 6.93
N ALA A 5 -11.86 -7.47 5.61
CA ALA A 5 -10.83 -8.26 4.93
C ALA A 5 -9.42 -7.68 5.13
N LEU A 6 -9.27 -6.35 5.15
CA LEU A 6 -8.01 -5.67 5.49
C LEU A 6 -7.63 -5.84 6.97
N TYR A 7 -8.61 -5.77 7.87
CA TYR A 7 -8.40 -5.98 9.30
C TYR A 7 -7.93 -7.43 9.59
N GLU A 8 -8.56 -8.42 8.95
CA GLU A 8 -8.18 -9.82 9.06
C GLU A 8 -6.82 -10.09 8.40
N LEU A 9 -6.49 -9.42 7.27
CA LEU A 9 -5.14 -9.46 6.69
C LEU A 9 -4.09 -8.92 7.69
N ALA A 10 -4.40 -7.81 8.37
CA ALA A 10 -3.48 -7.25 9.36
C ALA A 10 -3.22 -8.20 10.53
N LYS A 11 -4.23 -8.94 10.98
CA LYS A 11 -4.08 -9.99 12.01
C LYS A 11 -3.28 -11.17 11.49
N ARG A 12 -3.66 -11.71 10.32
CA ARG A 12 -3.01 -12.86 9.66
C ARG A 12 -1.51 -12.67 9.52
N ASP A 13 -1.11 -11.45 9.20
CA ASP A 13 0.28 -11.07 8.95
C ASP A 13 0.97 -10.39 10.14
N GLU A 14 0.33 -10.37 11.32
CA GLU A 14 0.86 -9.82 12.57
C GLU A 14 1.31 -8.35 12.45
N LEU A 15 0.59 -7.56 11.64
CA LEU A 15 0.93 -6.17 11.36
C LEU A 15 0.64 -5.24 12.55
N LEU A 16 -0.01 -5.72 13.60
CA LEU A 16 -0.45 -4.95 14.77
C LEU A 16 0.46 -5.08 16.00
N ALA A 17 1.71 -5.54 15.87
CA ALA A 17 2.62 -5.84 16.99
C ALA A 17 2.73 -4.76 18.09
N ASP A 18 2.45 -3.49 17.77
CA ASP A 18 1.93 -2.52 18.74
C ASP A 18 1.12 -1.43 17.97
N PRO A 19 -0.21 -1.29 18.13
CA PRO A 19 -0.98 -0.26 17.44
C PRO A 19 -0.62 1.16 17.90
N HIS A 20 -0.04 1.30 19.09
CA HIS A 20 0.34 2.58 19.69
C HIS A 20 1.71 3.07 19.25
N LEU A 21 2.41 2.32 18.38
CA LEU A 21 3.68 2.72 17.79
C LEU A 21 3.54 2.96 16.30
N GLU A 22 4.37 3.82 15.72
CA GLU A 22 4.51 4.00 14.29
C GLU A 22 5.99 4.08 13.88
N ARG A 23 6.26 3.87 12.59
CA ARG A 23 7.63 3.96 12.06
C ARG A 23 7.87 5.34 11.46
N LYS A 24 8.91 6.04 11.93
CA LYS A 24 9.36 7.33 11.37
C LYS A 24 10.82 7.23 10.96
N GLU A 25 11.16 7.85 9.84
CA GLU A 25 12.56 8.13 9.47
C GLU A 25 13.04 9.31 10.33
N ILE A 26 14.12 9.12 11.09
CA ILE A 26 14.66 10.14 12.00
C ILE A 26 16.13 10.36 11.66
N PRO A 27 16.46 11.31 10.77
CA PRO A 27 17.82 11.55 10.28
C PRO A 27 18.86 11.88 11.35
N TRP A 28 18.45 12.48 12.48
CA TRP A 28 19.36 12.96 13.51
C TRP A 28 18.93 12.56 14.92
N LEU A 29 19.89 12.14 15.73
CA LEU A 29 19.71 11.92 17.17
C LEU A 29 20.45 13.01 17.94
N LEU A 30 19.73 13.69 18.83
CA LEU A 30 20.28 14.68 19.76
C LEU A 30 20.68 13.94 21.05
N GLU A 31 21.99 13.78 21.26
CA GLU A 31 22.51 13.10 22.44
C GLU A 31 22.72 14.07 23.59
N ILE A 32 22.17 13.69 24.75
CA ILE A 32 22.30 14.44 26.01
C ILE A 32 22.73 13.51 27.15
N THR A 33 23.37 14.07 28.17
CA THR A 33 23.66 13.35 29.42
C THR A 33 22.47 13.36 30.36
N ALA A 34 22.50 12.51 31.41
CA ALA A 34 21.47 12.49 32.46
C ALA A 34 21.31 13.83 33.21
N ASP A 35 22.34 14.68 33.20
CA ASP A 35 22.34 16.02 33.79
C ASP A 35 21.83 17.11 32.82
N GLY A 36 21.46 16.72 31.59
CA GLY A 36 20.98 17.65 30.56
C GLY A 36 22.09 18.39 29.81
N ASN A 37 23.33 17.91 29.84
CA ASN A 37 24.39 18.49 29.02
C ASN A 37 24.31 17.96 27.59
N PHE A 38 24.53 18.85 26.61
CA PHE A 38 24.62 18.47 25.20
C PHE A 38 25.91 17.68 24.94
N VAL A 39 25.79 16.56 24.24
CA VAL A 39 26.93 15.74 23.82
C VAL A 39 27.23 15.94 22.34
N GLY A 40 26.22 15.81 21.48
CA GLY A 40 26.40 15.88 20.03
C GLY A 40 25.14 15.50 19.25
N TYR A 41 25.26 15.56 17.92
CA TYR A 41 24.28 15.00 17.00
C TYR A 41 24.85 13.75 16.33
N LEU A 42 24.09 12.66 16.32
CA LEU A 42 24.43 11.46 15.56
C LEU A 42 23.58 11.39 14.28
N PRO A 43 24.19 11.33 13.08
CA PRO A 43 23.46 11.05 11.85
C PRO A 43 23.02 9.59 11.80
N THR A 44 21.83 9.33 11.28
CA THR A 44 21.30 7.96 11.11
C THR A 44 21.10 7.57 9.64
N HIS A 45 21.61 8.38 8.72
CA HIS A 45 21.43 8.21 7.29
C HIS A 45 21.91 6.84 6.80
N GLU A 46 21.02 6.08 6.16
CA GLU A 46 21.34 4.82 5.50
C GLU A 46 21.44 5.04 3.98
N VAL A 47 22.49 4.49 3.37
CA VAL A 47 22.68 4.52 1.90
C VAL A 47 21.91 3.35 1.30
N THR A 48 20.69 3.61 0.82
CA THR A 48 19.93 2.62 0.04
C THR A 48 20.25 2.76 -1.45
N GLY A 49 20.78 1.69 -2.06
CA GLY A 49 21.45 1.66 -3.38
C GLY A 49 20.66 2.08 -4.64
N LYS A 50 19.50 2.74 -4.52
CA LYS A 50 18.72 3.29 -5.66
C LYS A 50 18.45 4.81 -5.57
N SER A 51 18.78 5.47 -4.46
CA SER A 51 18.55 6.91 -4.28
C SER A 51 19.87 7.64 -3.99
N LYS A 52 20.14 8.75 -4.70
CA LYS A 52 21.27 9.65 -4.41
C LYS A 52 21.11 10.41 -3.09
N LYS A 53 19.90 10.45 -2.50
CA LYS A 53 19.67 11.02 -1.16
C LYS A 53 19.68 9.92 -0.12
N ALA A 54 20.59 10.00 0.84
CA ALA A 54 20.60 9.12 2.01
C ALA A 54 19.36 9.41 2.85
N LYS A 55 18.66 8.37 3.31
CA LYS A 55 17.44 8.51 4.12
C LYS A 55 17.76 8.23 5.59
N GLY A 56 17.13 8.94 6.52
CA GLY A 56 17.28 8.65 7.94
C GLY A 56 16.83 7.22 8.29
N LYS A 57 17.49 6.59 9.26
CA LYS A 57 17.09 5.28 9.77
C LYS A 57 15.65 5.33 10.28
N SER A 58 14.92 4.25 10.07
CA SER A 58 13.56 4.11 10.56
C SER A 58 13.57 3.65 12.03
N PHE A 59 12.85 4.36 12.89
CA PHE A 59 12.66 4.04 14.31
C PHE A 59 11.18 3.78 14.62
N SER A 60 10.92 2.91 15.61
CA SER A 60 9.58 2.69 16.16
C SER A 60 9.33 3.70 17.27
N VAL A 61 8.42 4.64 17.07
CA VAL A 61 8.13 5.73 18.00
C VAL A 61 6.67 5.71 18.44
N PRO A 62 6.32 6.31 19.59
CA PRO A 62 4.94 6.53 19.99
C PRO A 62 4.13 7.13 18.84
N ARG A 63 3.00 6.51 18.50
CA ARG A 63 2.09 7.03 17.50
C ARG A 63 1.23 8.12 18.11
N ASP A 64 1.53 9.35 17.72
CA ASP A 64 0.79 10.55 18.07
C ASP A 64 -0.32 10.85 17.05
N GLU A 65 -1.26 11.73 17.41
CA GLU A 65 -2.29 12.21 16.49
C GLU A 65 -1.67 12.90 15.26
N GLN A 66 -2.29 12.73 14.09
CA GLN A 66 -1.84 13.45 12.90
C GLN A 66 -2.11 14.95 13.05
N ARG A 67 -1.06 15.76 12.93
CA ARG A 67 -1.15 17.23 12.82
C ARG A 67 -2.02 17.59 11.62
N THR A 68 -3.21 18.13 11.86
CA THR A 68 -4.12 18.63 10.82
C THR A 68 -3.98 20.14 10.66
N SER A 69 -4.30 20.91 11.71
CA SER A 69 -4.19 22.38 11.74
C SER A 69 -3.68 22.94 13.07
N GLN A 70 -3.85 22.20 14.17
CA GLN A 70 -3.38 22.60 15.50
C GLN A 70 -1.89 22.27 15.70
N ASP A 71 -1.19 23.14 16.44
CA ASP A 71 0.19 22.92 16.83
C ASP A 71 0.24 21.91 17.98
N TYR A 72 0.96 20.80 17.78
CA TYR A 72 0.99 19.67 18.69
C TYR A 72 2.35 18.96 18.64
N PRO A 73 3.15 18.95 19.72
CA PRO A 73 4.49 18.35 19.75
C PRO A 73 4.43 16.82 19.79
N PHE A 74 5.36 16.11 19.15
CA PHE A 74 5.49 14.67 19.38
C PHE A 74 6.27 14.36 20.67
N LEU A 75 6.25 13.09 21.10
CA LEU A 75 6.86 12.67 22.37
C LEU A 75 8.39 12.49 22.26
N PHE A 76 9.16 13.50 22.68
CA PHE A 76 10.65 13.51 22.69
C PHE A 76 11.34 13.43 21.31
N TYR A 77 10.64 13.72 20.23
CA TYR A 77 11.22 13.93 18.91
C TYR A 77 10.40 14.95 18.14
N ASP A 78 11.01 15.75 17.25
CA ASP A 78 10.29 16.68 16.39
C ASP A 78 11.24 17.36 15.39
N ASN A 79 10.71 18.28 14.57
CA ASN A 79 11.56 19.21 13.82
C ASN A 79 12.12 20.34 14.72
N ALA A 80 13.07 21.11 14.17
CA ALA A 80 13.74 22.18 14.91
C ALA A 80 12.82 23.31 15.39
N GLU A 81 11.66 23.53 14.74
CA GLU A 81 10.69 24.52 15.21
C GLU A 81 10.14 24.15 16.59
N TYR A 82 9.82 22.88 16.82
CA TYR A 82 9.34 22.39 18.11
C TYR A 82 10.49 22.17 19.10
N LEU A 83 11.64 21.66 18.66
CA LEU A 83 12.74 21.36 19.58
C LEU A 83 13.48 22.60 20.09
N PHE A 84 13.60 23.64 19.25
CA PHE A 84 14.43 24.82 19.53
C PHE A 84 13.70 26.16 19.34
N GLY A 85 12.47 26.18 18.82
CA GLY A 85 11.74 27.42 18.58
C GLY A 85 12.30 28.25 17.42
N ILE A 86 12.95 27.60 16.45
CA ILE A 86 13.62 28.27 15.33
C ILE A 86 12.83 28.01 14.07
N ALA A 87 12.48 29.10 13.36
CA ALA A 87 11.92 29.07 12.02
C ALA A 87 12.41 30.29 11.25
N GLU A 88 12.33 30.23 9.92
CA GLU A 88 12.57 31.41 9.07
C GLU A 88 11.44 32.45 9.22
N PRO A 89 11.75 33.74 9.04
CA PRO A 89 10.73 34.78 8.97
C PRO A 89 9.67 34.49 7.91
N PRO A 90 8.36 34.70 8.20
CA PRO A 90 7.76 35.34 9.37
C PRO A 90 7.17 34.35 10.41
N LYS A 91 7.72 33.14 10.56
CA LYS A 91 7.13 32.06 11.37
C LYS A 91 7.65 31.98 12.81
N GLU A 92 8.46 32.94 13.27
CA GLU A 92 9.18 32.89 14.54
C GLU A 92 8.25 32.78 15.75
N GLU A 93 7.20 33.59 15.79
CA GLU A 93 6.24 33.59 16.90
C GLU A 93 5.55 32.22 17.03
N ARG A 94 5.21 31.62 15.88
CA ARG A 94 4.62 30.27 15.83
C ARG A 94 5.61 29.20 16.32
N ALA A 95 6.88 29.31 15.94
CA ALA A 95 7.91 28.38 16.39
C ALA A 95 8.14 28.47 17.91
N GLN A 96 8.16 29.68 18.48
CA GLN A 96 8.27 29.88 19.94
C GLN A 96 7.09 29.24 20.69
N LYS A 97 5.87 29.39 20.17
CA LYS A 97 4.68 28.72 20.71
C LYS A 97 4.81 27.20 20.66
N ARG A 98 5.22 26.65 19.52
CA ARG A 98 5.46 25.21 19.32
C ARG A 98 6.50 24.66 20.29
N HIS A 99 7.59 25.39 20.49
CA HIS A 99 8.63 25.03 21.45
C HIS A 99 8.14 25.03 22.90
N SER A 100 7.31 26.01 23.26
CA SER A 100 6.70 26.07 24.59
C SER A 100 5.80 24.87 24.85
N LEU A 101 4.97 24.48 23.88
CA LEU A 101 4.14 23.27 23.96
C LEU A 101 4.99 21.99 24.10
N PHE A 102 6.10 21.92 23.36
CA PHE A 102 7.03 20.78 23.45
C PHE A 102 7.62 20.66 24.86
N LYS A 103 8.12 21.76 25.44
CA LYS A 103 8.66 21.80 26.81
C LYS A 103 7.61 21.43 27.86
N GLU A 104 6.37 21.89 27.70
CA GLU A 104 5.26 21.54 28.59
C GLU A 104 4.97 20.03 28.55
N ARG A 105 4.90 19.44 27.35
CA ARG A 105 4.69 18.00 27.19
C ARG A 105 5.82 17.19 27.83
N VAL A 106 7.07 17.59 27.62
CA VAL A 106 8.24 16.97 28.28
C VAL A 106 8.10 16.99 29.80
N ARG A 107 7.80 18.17 30.38
CA ARG A 107 7.63 18.33 31.83
C ARG A 107 6.52 17.43 32.38
N LYS A 108 5.37 17.37 31.70
CA LYS A 108 4.25 16.51 32.11
C LYS A 108 4.64 15.04 32.17
N VAL A 109 5.40 14.57 31.17
CA VAL A 109 5.87 13.18 31.12
C VAL A 109 6.92 12.92 32.18
N ALA A 110 7.88 13.84 32.37
CA ALA A 110 8.92 13.73 33.38
C ALA A 110 8.33 13.64 34.79
N GLN A 111 7.36 14.50 35.12
CA GLN A 111 6.67 14.48 36.42
C GLN A 111 5.86 13.19 36.65
N ALA A 112 5.21 12.67 35.61
CA ALA A 112 4.35 11.49 35.73
C ALA A 112 5.12 10.16 35.76
N THR A 113 6.29 10.10 35.11
CA THR A 113 7.07 8.85 34.98
C THR A 113 8.28 8.80 35.89
N ASN A 114 8.81 9.96 36.30
CA ASN A 114 10.11 10.10 36.96
C ASN A 114 11.25 9.38 36.21
N ASP A 115 11.11 9.22 34.88
CA ASP A 115 12.10 8.56 34.04
C ASP A 115 13.35 9.42 33.88
N THR A 116 14.53 8.79 33.96
CA THR A 116 15.82 9.49 33.88
C THR A 116 16.02 10.20 32.55
N GLY A 117 15.53 9.65 31.44
CA GLY A 117 15.60 10.28 30.13
C GLY A 117 14.66 11.49 30.03
N ALA A 118 13.42 11.36 30.49
CA ALA A 118 12.48 12.48 30.53
C ALA A 118 13.00 13.66 31.38
N LEU A 119 13.56 13.36 32.56
CA LEU A 119 14.17 14.35 33.44
C LEU A 119 15.43 14.98 32.83
N ALA A 120 16.24 14.22 32.10
CA ALA A 120 17.41 14.74 31.39
C ALA A 120 17.03 15.78 30.33
N VAL A 121 15.94 15.55 29.59
CA VAL A 121 15.43 16.52 28.61
C VAL A 121 14.90 17.78 29.31
N GLU A 122 14.23 17.65 30.45
CA GLU A 122 13.81 18.82 31.25
C GLU A 122 15.03 19.62 31.74
N ARG A 123 16.07 18.95 32.24
CA ARG A 123 17.33 19.58 32.66
C ARG A 123 18.06 20.23 31.48
N PHE A 124 18.06 19.61 30.31
CA PHE A 124 18.63 20.18 29.09
C PHE A 124 17.98 21.51 28.74
N TYR A 125 16.65 21.59 28.81
CA TYR A 125 15.93 22.84 28.57
C TYR A 125 16.03 23.88 29.69
N ALA A 126 16.51 23.50 30.87
CA ALA A 126 16.86 24.41 31.96
C ALA A 126 18.32 24.89 31.87
N ASN A 127 19.20 24.13 31.22
CA ASN A 127 20.60 24.47 31.02
C ASN A 127 20.79 25.32 29.76
N ASN A 128 20.79 26.65 29.94
CA ASN A 128 20.90 27.60 28.82
C ASN A 128 22.18 27.41 27.99
N SER A 129 23.30 27.05 28.63
CA SER A 129 24.57 26.82 27.91
C SER A 129 24.48 25.60 26.99
N ALA A 130 23.96 24.48 27.50
CA ALA A 130 23.78 23.26 26.70
C ALA A 130 22.77 23.46 25.57
N PHE A 131 21.65 24.14 25.84
CA PHE A 131 20.63 24.45 24.85
C PHE A 131 21.17 25.31 23.70
N GLU A 132 21.85 26.42 24.02
CA GLU A 132 22.43 27.31 23.00
C GLU A 132 23.59 26.66 22.24
N GLU A 133 24.33 25.76 22.88
CA GLU A 133 25.33 24.94 22.19
C GLU A 133 24.71 23.98 21.17
N ALA A 134 23.69 23.22 21.57
CA ALA A 134 22.96 22.31 20.70
C ALA A 134 22.32 23.05 19.52
N ARG A 135 21.77 24.24 19.79
CA ARG A 135 21.18 25.14 18.78
C ARG A 135 22.21 25.62 17.76
N ARG A 136 23.39 26.05 18.20
CA ARG A 136 24.46 26.52 17.32
C ARG A 136 25.05 25.42 16.44
N LYS A 137 25.06 24.18 16.96
CA LYS A 137 25.58 22.99 16.29
C LYS A 137 24.51 22.20 15.54
N LEU A 138 23.34 22.81 15.26
CA LEU A 138 22.31 22.18 14.43
C LEU A 138 22.92 21.70 13.09
N PRO A 139 22.60 20.46 12.66
CA PRO A 139 23.09 19.95 11.37
C PRO A 139 22.67 20.85 10.21
N PRO A 140 23.45 20.98 9.13
CA PRO A 140 23.15 21.92 8.04
C PRO A 140 21.82 21.64 7.32
N ASP A 141 21.38 20.38 7.26
CA ASP A 141 20.15 19.93 6.60
C ASP A 141 18.97 19.77 7.57
N TYR A 142 18.98 20.45 8.73
CA TYR A 142 17.97 20.27 9.78
C TYR A 142 16.54 20.68 9.39
N ASP A 143 16.38 21.48 8.35
CA ASP A 143 15.08 22.09 8.02
C ASP A 143 14.06 21.02 7.57
N GLY A 144 12.94 20.96 8.28
CA GLY A 144 11.89 19.97 8.08
C GLY A 144 12.23 18.53 8.52
N GLU A 145 13.48 18.24 8.91
CA GLU A 145 13.89 16.90 9.35
C GLU A 145 13.50 16.61 10.81
N LEU A 146 13.25 15.33 11.12
CA LEU A 146 12.96 14.89 12.48
C LEU A 146 14.27 14.65 13.25
N ILE A 147 14.30 15.19 14.46
CA ILE A 147 15.38 15.03 15.44
C ILE A 147 14.78 14.35 16.68
N ALA A 148 15.42 13.30 17.19
CA ALA A 148 14.97 12.61 18.41
C ALA A 148 15.99 12.70 19.54
N PHE A 149 15.52 12.82 20.78
CA PHE A 149 16.40 12.76 21.94
C PHE A 149 16.85 11.33 22.25
N LYS A 150 18.14 11.21 22.59
CA LYS A 150 18.78 9.98 23.05
C LYS A 150 19.64 10.31 24.28
N LEU A 151 19.58 9.46 25.31
CA LEU A 151 20.56 9.52 26.38
C LEU A 151 21.88 8.91 25.87
N ASN A 152 23.01 9.55 26.19
CA ASN A 152 24.32 9.06 25.78
C ASN A 152 24.65 7.65 26.31
N THR A 153 24.00 7.22 27.39
CA THR A 153 24.13 5.87 27.97
C THR A 153 23.19 4.83 27.37
N ASP A 154 22.20 5.26 26.59
CA ASP A 154 21.15 4.38 26.06
C ASP A 154 21.42 4.00 24.60
N GLU A 155 21.02 2.79 24.23
CA GLU A 155 20.95 2.36 22.82
C GLU A 155 19.62 2.77 22.14
N CYS A 156 18.57 3.00 22.93
CA CYS A 156 17.24 3.39 22.44
C CYS A 156 17.02 4.91 22.51
N LEU A 157 16.03 5.40 21.77
CA LEU A 157 15.55 6.78 21.90
C LEU A 157 14.83 6.97 23.25
N ILE A 158 14.83 8.19 23.78
CA ILE A 158 14.11 8.48 25.04
C ILE A 158 12.62 8.15 24.90
N CYS A 159 12.01 8.41 23.74
CA CYS A 159 10.61 8.07 23.47
C CYS A 159 10.30 6.56 23.45
N GLN A 160 11.31 5.70 23.39
CA GLN A 160 11.18 4.24 23.36
C GLN A 160 11.37 3.60 24.74
N ARG A 161 11.72 4.39 25.76
CA ARG A 161 11.97 3.86 27.11
C ARG A 161 10.67 3.28 27.70
N PRO A 162 10.73 2.12 28.39
CA PRO A 162 9.53 1.41 28.87
C PRO A 162 8.56 2.27 29.68
N ALA A 163 9.07 3.06 30.63
CA ALA A 163 8.23 3.93 31.47
C ALA A 163 7.46 4.99 30.66
N ILE A 164 8.09 5.54 29.61
CA ILE A 164 7.49 6.52 28.72
C ILE A 164 6.42 5.86 27.83
N LEU A 165 6.70 4.66 27.30
CA LEU A 165 5.75 3.90 26.50
C LEU A 165 4.53 3.45 27.32
N GLU A 166 4.72 3.00 28.56
CA GLU A 166 3.63 2.63 29.46
C GLU A 166 2.76 3.84 29.82
N TRP A 167 3.38 4.98 30.13
CA TRP A 167 2.65 6.22 30.37
C TRP A 167 1.84 6.62 29.13
N TRP A 168 2.44 6.54 27.95
CA TRP A 168 1.77 6.85 26.69
C TRP A 168 0.54 5.96 26.45
N LYS A 169 0.70 4.64 26.60
CA LYS A 169 -0.40 3.67 26.48
C LYS A 169 -1.52 3.94 27.49
N LYS A 170 -1.18 4.31 28.73
CA LYS A 170 -2.17 4.69 29.75
C LYS A 170 -2.93 5.96 29.38
N GLN A 171 -2.25 6.98 28.83
CA GLN A 171 -2.93 8.20 28.35
C GLN A 171 -3.92 7.87 27.23
N LEU A 172 -3.51 7.06 26.24
CA LEU A 172 -4.40 6.61 25.17
C LEU A 172 -5.58 5.81 25.72
N ALA A 173 -5.36 4.85 26.63
CA ALA A 173 -6.43 4.07 27.22
C ALA A 173 -7.43 4.94 28.01
N SER A 174 -6.96 5.97 28.72
CA SER A 174 -7.83 6.88 29.46
C SER A 174 -8.74 7.73 28.56
N GLN A 175 -8.28 8.06 27.35
CA GLN A 175 -9.10 8.71 26.31
C GLN A 175 -10.15 7.75 25.71
N HIS A 176 -9.93 6.43 25.81
CA HIS A 176 -10.76 5.36 25.25
C HIS A 176 -11.64 4.62 26.28
N SER A 177 -11.84 5.17 27.48
CA SER A 177 -12.66 4.57 28.56
C SER A 177 -14.05 4.14 28.08
N GLN A 178 -14.44 2.85 28.14
CA GLN A 178 -15.74 2.34 27.65
C GLN A 178 -16.91 3.31 27.90
N PRO A 179 -17.71 3.64 26.87
CA PRO A 179 -18.76 4.60 27.05
C PRO A 179 -19.89 3.97 27.89
N PRO A 180 -20.74 4.77 28.55
CA PRO A 180 -21.97 4.26 29.19
C PRO A 180 -22.77 3.39 28.22
N ALA A 181 -23.51 2.38 28.71
CA ALA A 181 -24.22 1.42 27.86
C ALA A 181 -25.17 2.06 26.81
N ASP A 182 -25.67 3.27 27.10
CA ASP A 182 -26.58 4.05 26.25
C ASP A 182 -25.89 5.16 25.43
N ALA A 183 -24.56 5.23 25.47
CA ALA A 183 -23.77 6.23 24.76
C ALA A 183 -22.60 5.57 23.99
N GLY A 184 -22.18 6.18 22.88
CA GLY A 184 -21.05 5.72 22.08
C GLY A 184 -21.45 5.01 20.79
N PHE A 185 -20.42 4.62 20.03
CA PHE A 185 -20.56 4.09 18.68
C PHE A 185 -20.22 2.60 18.65
N GLU A 186 -20.66 1.92 17.60
CA GLU A 186 -20.24 0.55 17.30
C GLU A 186 -19.25 0.58 16.14
N CYS A 187 -18.06 0.02 16.32
CA CYS A 187 -17.09 -0.06 15.25
C CYS A 187 -17.63 -0.92 14.09
N LEU A 188 -17.80 -0.34 12.91
CA LEU A 188 -18.33 -1.03 11.72
C LEU A 188 -17.43 -2.16 11.19
N VAL A 189 -16.18 -2.22 11.65
CA VAL A 189 -15.22 -3.27 11.26
C VAL A 189 -15.24 -4.43 12.24
N THR A 190 -15.20 -4.16 13.54
CA THR A 190 -15.01 -5.17 14.60
C THR A 190 -16.27 -5.49 15.39
N GLY A 191 -17.32 -4.66 15.31
CA GLY A 191 -18.53 -4.76 16.14
C GLY A 191 -18.34 -4.31 17.59
N THR A 192 -17.14 -3.88 17.99
CA THR A 192 -16.86 -3.46 19.37
C THR A 192 -17.36 -2.05 19.65
N LYS A 193 -17.91 -1.80 20.84
CA LYS A 193 -18.31 -0.45 21.27
C LYS A 193 -17.10 0.45 21.50
N ILE A 194 -17.20 1.71 21.07
CA ILE A 194 -16.15 2.74 21.16
C ILE A 194 -16.75 4.09 21.57
N ASN A 195 -15.97 4.92 22.28
CA ASN A 195 -16.40 6.27 22.66
C ASN A 195 -16.56 7.21 21.48
N SER A 196 -15.57 7.17 20.59
CA SER A 196 -15.44 8.11 19.50
C SER A 196 -14.77 7.40 18.31
N PRO A 197 -15.23 7.64 17.07
CA PRO A 197 -14.58 7.18 15.86
C PRO A 197 -13.16 7.75 15.73
N SER A 198 -12.23 6.92 15.30
CA SER A 198 -10.88 7.38 14.97
C SER A 198 -10.83 7.98 13.56
N ASN A 199 -9.87 8.89 13.34
CA ASN A 199 -9.50 9.31 12.00
C ASN A 199 -8.79 8.16 11.27
N PHE A 200 -9.16 7.93 10.01
CA PHE A 200 -8.47 6.93 9.20
C PHE A 200 -7.05 7.41 8.85
N PRO A 201 -5.99 6.68 9.22
CA PRO A 201 -4.62 7.14 8.99
C PRO A 201 -4.26 7.19 7.51
N LYS A 202 -3.40 8.14 7.14
CA LYS A 202 -2.86 8.24 5.78
C LYS A 202 -2.03 7.00 5.44
N VAL A 203 -2.35 6.36 4.32
CA VAL A 203 -1.58 5.28 3.70
C VAL A 203 -0.53 5.89 2.77
N LYS A 204 0.73 5.50 2.93
CA LYS A 204 1.82 5.91 2.04
C LYS A 204 2.03 4.89 0.90
N GLY A 205 2.66 5.33 -0.18
CA GLY A 205 3.08 4.44 -1.27
C GLY A 205 1.99 4.09 -2.31
N VAL A 206 0.79 4.66 -2.19
CA VAL A 206 -0.26 4.53 -3.21
C VAL A 206 0.13 5.39 -4.44
N PRO A 207 0.21 4.81 -5.65
CA PRO A 207 0.52 5.58 -6.86
C PRO A 207 -0.53 6.67 -7.13
N GLY A 208 -0.11 7.83 -7.64
CA GLY A 208 -0.99 8.98 -7.84
C GLY A 208 -1.41 9.72 -6.55
N ALA A 209 -1.08 9.20 -5.37
CA ALA A 209 -1.28 9.89 -4.10
C ALA A 209 -0.10 10.81 -3.77
N GLN A 210 -0.31 11.70 -2.79
CA GLN A 210 0.75 12.56 -2.28
C GLN A 210 1.85 11.73 -1.57
N PRO A 211 3.13 12.15 -1.62
CA PRO A 211 4.22 11.48 -0.90
C PRO A 211 3.98 11.38 0.62
N SER A 212 3.24 12.34 1.17
CA SER A 212 2.82 12.36 2.58
C SER A 212 1.69 11.37 2.92
N GLY A 213 1.17 10.65 1.92
CA GLY A 213 0.11 9.66 2.03
C GLY A 213 -1.29 10.22 1.77
N ALA A 214 -2.26 9.31 1.65
CA ALA A 214 -3.67 9.60 1.41
C ALA A 214 -4.58 8.76 2.30
N THR A 215 -5.77 9.26 2.62
CA THR A 215 -6.76 8.53 3.46
C THR A 215 -7.69 7.69 2.59
N LEU A 216 -8.03 6.47 3.05
CA LEU A 216 -9.08 5.66 2.41
C LEU A 216 -10.48 6.15 2.77
N VAL A 217 -10.70 6.43 4.05
CA VAL A 217 -11.98 6.92 4.59
C VAL A 217 -11.72 8.29 5.21
N SER A 218 -12.38 9.34 4.73
CA SER A 218 -12.34 10.65 5.38
C SER A 218 -13.61 11.44 5.12
N PHE A 219 -14.13 12.02 6.19
CA PHE A 219 -15.29 12.93 6.17
C PHE A 219 -14.79 14.31 6.56
N ASN A 220 -14.64 15.20 5.58
CA ASN A 220 -14.08 16.55 5.79
C ASN A 220 -14.94 17.68 5.20
N PHE A 221 -16.22 17.42 4.94
CA PHE A 221 -17.16 18.40 4.39
C PHE A 221 -18.59 18.13 4.89
N ASN A 222 -19.33 19.21 5.17
CA ASN A 222 -20.63 19.15 5.84
C ASN A 222 -21.69 18.36 5.06
N ALA A 223 -21.58 18.27 3.73
CA ALA A 223 -22.53 17.49 2.92
C ALA A 223 -22.45 15.97 3.16
N ALA A 224 -21.41 15.49 3.86
CA ALA A 224 -21.29 14.10 4.28
C ALA A 224 -21.80 13.84 5.71
N GLU A 225 -22.29 14.87 6.40
CA GLU A 225 -22.86 14.79 7.74
C GLU A 225 -24.36 14.46 7.66
N SER A 226 -24.84 13.52 8.46
CA SER A 226 -26.22 13.06 8.42
C SER A 226 -26.67 12.56 9.79
N TYR A 227 -27.97 12.55 10.06
CA TYR A 227 -28.54 12.03 11.32
C TYR A 227 -27.89 12.59 12.60
N TYR A 228 -27.47 13.86 12.59
CA TYR A 228 -26.73 14.53 13.68
C TYR A 228 -25.34 13.95 13.98
N LEU A 229 -24.81 13.12 13.07
CA LEU A 229 -23.47 12.58 13.14
C LEU A 229 -22.52 13.47 12.35
N GLU A 230 -21.47 13.94 13.01
CA GLU A 230 -20.47 14.84 12.43
C GLU A 230 -19.23 14.05 11.98
N ARG A 231 -18.64 14.45 10.85
CA ARG A 231 -17.39 13.86 10.33
C ARG A 231 -17.43 12.32 10.32
N ASN A 232 -16.49 11.67 11.01
CA ASN A 232 -16.32 10.21 11.02
C ASN A 232 -17.37 9.48 11.90
N GLU A 233 -18.24 10.20 12.60
CA GLU A 233 -19.37 9.59 13.32
C GLU A 233 -20.34 8.88 12.38
N ASN A 234 -20.39 9.30 11.10
CA ASN A 234 -21.15 8.61 10.05
C ASN A 234 -20.55 7.24 9.65
N CYS A 235 -19.30 6.98 10.01
CA CYS A 235 -18.61 5.72 9.73
C CYS A 235 -17.73 5.35 10.93
N PRO A 236 -18.34 4.93 12.05
CA PRO A 236 -17.60 4.70 13.28
C PRO A 236 -16.64 3.54 13.12
N ILE A 237 -15.34 3.82 13.21
CA ILE A 237 -14.26 2.84 13.14
C ILE A 237 -13.35 3.06 14.34
N SER A 238 -13.02 1.98 15.06
CA SER A 238 -12.10 2.03 16.20
C SER A 238 -10.68 2.41 15.75
N GLU A 239 -9.89 2.99 16.64
CA GLU A 239 -8.49 3.33 16.33
C GLU A 239 -7.72 2.08 15.86
N GLU A 240 -7.81 0.99 16.60
CA GLU A 240 -7.17 -0.28 16.25
C GLU A 240 -7.55 -0.75 14.84
N ALA A 241 -8.84 -0.75 14.51
CA ALA A 241 -9.31 -1.18 13.19
C ALA A 241 -8.82 -0.25 12.07
N ALA A 242 -8.82 1.06 12.30
CA ALA A 242 -8.29 2.03 11.35
C ALA A 242 -6.78 1.86 11.14
N VAL A 243 -6.00 1.65 12.21
CA VAL A 243 -4.56 1.35 12.15
C VAL A 243 -4.30 0.07 11.36
N ALA A 244 -5.02 -0.99 11.69
CA ALA A 244 -4.90 -2.30 11.07
C ALA A 244 -5.14 -2.21 9.55
N CYS A 245 -6.24 -1.56 9.15
CA CYS A 245 -6.57 -1.38 7.75
C CYS A 245 -5.50 -0.55 7.03
N THR A 246 -5.00 0.54 7.63
CA THR A 246 -3.89 1.31 7.04
C THR A 246 -2.64 0.47 6.87
N ARG A 247 -2.21 -0.29 7.89
CA ARG A 247 -1.00 -1.14 7.80
C ARG A 247 -1.15 -2.26 6.77
N ALA A 248 -2.34 -2.85 6.67
CA ALA A 248 -2.67 -3.82 5.63
C ALA A 248 -2.56 -3.19 4.23
N LEU A 249 -3.08 -1.97 4.04
CA LEU A 249 -2.95 -1.24 2.78
C LEU A 249 -1.49 -0.91 2.45
N GLU A 250 -0.71 -0.41 3.41
CA GLU A 250 0.71 -0.10 3.21
C GLU A 250 1.51 -1.37 2.84
N ARG A 251 1.22 -2.50 3.50
CA ARG A 251 1.76 -3.81 3.10
C ARG A 251 1.40 -4.12 1.66
N LEU A 252 0.11 -4.04 1.32
CA LEU A 252 -0.40 -4.42 0.01
C LEU A 252 0.22 -3.56 -1.10
N VAL A 253 0.42 -2.25 -0.91
CA VAL A 253 0.98 -1.37 -1.95
C VAL A 253 2.51 -1.36 -1.98
N SER A 254 3.20 -1.87 -0.97
CA SER A 254 4.67 -1.88 -0.91
C SER A 254 5.26 -2.90 -1.90
N ASP A 255 6.29 -2.49 -2.63
CA ASP A 255 7.04 -3.39 -3.51
C ASP A 255 8.07 -4.26 -2.73
N ASP A 256 8.42 -3.87 -1.50
CA ASP A 256 9.27 -4.62 -0.55
C ASP A 256 8.65 -4.58 0.85
N PRO A 257 7.57 -5.34 1.10
CA PRO A 257 6.86 -5.30 2.38
C PRO A 257 7.71 -5.94 3.49
N LYS A 258 7.93 -5.18 4.56
CA LYS A 258 8.61 -5.64 5.79
C LYS A 258 7.59 -5.95 6.86
N ASN A 259 7.79 -7.03 7.62
CA ASN A 259 6.92 -7.31 8.76
C ASN A 259 7.32 -6.40 9.94
N PRO A 260 6.39 -5.62 10.53
CA PRO A 260 6.71 -4.75 11.66
C PRO A 260 7.18 -5.50 12.92
N ALA A 261 6.63 -6.69 13.18
CA ALA A 261 6.97 -7.54 14.33
C ALA A 261 8.32 -8.23 14.15
N ASN A 262 8.65 -8.60 12.91
CA ASN A 262 9.87 -9.30 12.57
C ASN A 262 10.47 -8.73 11.27
N PRO A 263 11.30 -7.66 11.35
CA PRO A 263 11.87 -7.02 10.17
C PRO A 263 12.75 -7.93 9.29
N GLU A 264 13.29 -9.03 9.84
CA GLU A 264 14.06 -10.02 9.07
C GLU A 264 13.16 -10.92 8.22
N ARG A 265 11.89 -11.08 8.62
CA ARG A 265 10.88 -11.79 7.83
C ARG A 265 10.41 -10.90 6.69
N ARG A 266 10.90 -11.20 5.47
CA ARG A 266 10.35 -10.62 4.24
C ARG A 266 8.97 -11.19 3.96
N LEU A 267 8.04 -10.30 3.63
CA LEU A 267 6.71 -10.66 3.21
C LEU A 267 6.66 -10.74 1.68
N PRO A 268 5.85 -11.62 1.08
CA PRO A 268 5.71 -11.68 -0.35
C PRO A 268 5.10 -10.37 -0.88
N ARG A 269 5.49 -9.97 -2.08
CA ARG A 269 4.84 -8.87 -2.80
C ARG A 269 3.44 -9.33 -3.23
N LEU A 270 2.44 -8.51 -2.90
CA LEU A 270 1.02 -8.79 -3.12
C LEU A 270 0.35 -7.76 -4.02
N ASN A 271 1.13 -7.16 -4.93
CA ASN A 271 0.64 -6.16 -5.86
C ASN A 271 1.28 -6.26 -7.24
N LEU A 272 0.62 -5.61 -8.19
CA LEU A 272 1.10 -5.36 -9.54
C LEU A 272 0.78 -3.92 -9.92
N ARG A 273 1.73 -3.24 -10.56
CA ARG A 273 1.46 -1.93 -11.17
C ARG A 273 0.83 -2.14 -12.54
N ILE A 274 -0.38 -1.62 -12.73
CA ILE A 274 -1.13 -1.77 -14.00
C ILE A 274 -1.07 -0.50 -14.86
N SER A 275 -0.73 0.64 -14.27
CA SER A 275 -0.47 1.91 -14.97
C SER A 275 0.38 2.85 -14.10
N ALA A 276 0.65 4.06 -14.60
CA ALA A 276 1.42 5.07 -13.86
C ALA A 276 0.82 5.43 -12.49
N ASP A 277 -0.50 5.43 -12.34
CA ASP A 277 -1.19 5.88 -11.12
C ASP A 277 -2.05 4.79 -10.47
N THR A 278 -2.03 3.56 -10.99
CA THR A 278 -2.91 2.49 -10.51
C THR A 278 -2.14 1.21 -10.17
N LYS A 279 -2.45 0.64 -9.00
CA LYS A 279 -1.94 -0.65 -8.49
C LYS A 279 -3.09 -1.63 -8.27
N LEU A 280 -2.89 -2.87 -8.70
CA LEU A 280 -3.68 -4.04 -8.36
C LEU A 280 -3.07 -4.65 -7.08
N CYS A 281 -3.88 -4.93 -6.07
CA CYS A 281 -3.47 -5.61 -4.83
C CYS A 281 -4.31 -6.87 -4.65
N TYR A 282 -3.74 -7.95 -4.12
CA TYR A 282 -4.45 -9.23 -3.97
C TYR A 282 -3.93 -10.05 -2.80
N TRP A 283 -4.80 -10.85 -2.16
CA TRP A 283 -4.42 -11.76 -1.08
C TRP A 283 -5.49 -12.83 -0.85
N SER A 284 -5.12 -13.94 -0.24
CA SER A 284 -6.06 -14.96 0.24
C SER A 284 -6.39 -14.78 1.72
N ALA A 285 -7.55 -15.27 2.17
CA ALA A 285 -7.94 -15.19 3.59
C ALA A 285 -6.93 -15.87 4.52
N LYS A 286 -6.32 -16.99 4.09
CA LYS A 286 -5.19 -17.64 4.76
C LYS A 286 -3.96 -17.59 3.87
N PRO A 287 -2.73 -17.68 4.40
CA PRO A 287 -1.53 -17.71 3.57
C PRO A 287 -1.61 -18.85 2.54
N SER A 288 -1.34 -18.53 1.28
CA SER A 288 -1.43 -19.50 0.19
C SER A 288 -0.22 -19.38 -0.73
N VAL A 289 0.28 -20.52 -1.19
CA VAL A 289 1.32 -20.55 -2.24
C VAL A 289 0.87 -19.84 -3.50
N PHE A 290 -0.44 -19.77 -3.76
CA PHE A 290 -1.01 -19.07 -4.91
C PHE A 290 -0.69 -17.58 -4.93
N GLU A 291 -0.53 -16.92 -3.76
CA GLU A 291 -0.24 -15.50 -3.68
C GLU A 291 1.09 -15.14 -4.38
N GLY A 292 2.17 -15.87 -4.06
CA GLY A 292 3.46 -15.65 -4.71
C GLY A 292 3.45 -16.05 -6.19
N LEU A 293 2.66 -17.07 -6.52
CA LEU A 293 2.53 -17.58 -7.88
C LEU A 293 1.77 -16.62 -8.80
N LEU A 294 0.70 -15.98 -8.31
CA LEU A 294 -0.07 -14.98 -9.05
C LEU A 294 0.77 -13.74 -9.40
N GLY A 295 1.72 -13.37 -8.54
CA GLY A 295 2.69 -12.32 -8.86
C GLY A 295 3.47 -12.62 -10.13
N ASN A 296 3.96 -13.85 -10.27
CA ASN A 296 4.68 -14.30 -11.47
C ASN A 296 3.75 -14.41 -12.69
N LEU A 297 2.49 -14.85 -12.48
CA LEU A 297 1.47 -14.91 -13.54
C LEU A 297 1.21 -13.55 -14.20
N LEU A 298 1.17 -12.49 -13.40
CA LEU A 298 0.71 -11.18 -13.83
C LEU A 298 1.85 -10.19 -14.13
N SER A 299 3.09 -10.52 -13.73
CA SER A 299 4.25 -9.65 -13.92
C SER A 299 4.61 -9.47 -15.39
N VAL A 300 5.12 -8.28 -15.70
CA VAL A 300 5.68 -7.91 -16.99
C VAL A 300 7.19 -7.91 -16.83
N ASN A 301 7.91 -8.61 -17.70
CA ASN A 301 9.38 -8.52 -17.69
C ASN A 301 9.79 -7.10 -18.11
N GLU A 302 10.85 -6.56 -17.50
CA GLU A 302 11.29 -5.16 -17.71
C GLU A 302 11.60 -4.82 -19.17
N GLU A 303 11.85 -5.82 -20.02
CA GLU A 303 12.11 -5.65 -21.46
C GLU A 303 10.85 -5.71 -22.33
N GLY A 304 9.66 -5.92 -21.76
CA GLY A 304 8.40 -6.10 -22.51
C GLY A 304 8.35 -7.36 -23.39
N LEU A 305 9.45 -8.10 -23.45
CA LEU A 305 9.60 -9.37 -24.16
C LEU A 305 9.07 -10.54 -23.29
N PRO A 306 8.44 -11.56 -23.90
CA PRO A 306 8.05 -12.79 -23.21
C PRO A 306 9.34 -13.53 -22.83
N GLN A 307 9.75 -13.43 -21.58
CA GLN A 307 11.03 -13.97 -21.12
C GLN A 307 10.95 -14.73 -19.79
N ALA A 308 9.77 -14.95 -19.19
CA ALA A 308 9.76 -15.92 -18.08
C ALA A 308 9.90 -17.30 -18.73
N THR A 309 11.05 -17.92 -18.49
CA THR A 309 11.35 -19.23 -19.05
C THR A 309 10.53 -20.28 -18.32
N GLU A 310 10.12 -21.36 -19.00
CA GLU A 310 9.35 -22.46 -18.39
C GLU A 310 10.02 -23.05 -17.13
N GLN A 311 11.33 -22.85 -16.99
CA GLN A 311 12.14 -23.29 -15.85
C GLN A 311 11.88 -22.48 -14.58
N ASP A 312 11.50 -21.21 -14.68
CA ASP A 312 11.28 -20.31 -13.53
C ASP A 312 9.99 -20.62 -12.76
N LEU A 313 9.22 -21.56 -13.29
CA LEU A 313 7.84 -21.72 -12.94
C LEU A 313 7.56 -23.11 -12.37
N GLY A 314 6.85 -23.21 -11.25
CA GLY A 314 6.48 -24.50 -10.68
C GLY A 314 5.60 -25.35 -11.62
N GLN A 315 5.49 -26.66 -11.39
CA GLN A 315 4.57 -27.53 -12.16
C GLN A 315 3.11 -27.05 -12.08
N PHE A 316 2.72 -26.48 -10.94
CA PHE A 316 1.39 -25.95 -10.67
C PHE A 316 1.03 -24.78 -11.60
N LEU A 317 1.73 -23.64 -11.46
CA LEU A 317 2.31 -22.91 -12.58
C LEU A 317 1.86 -23.25 -14.01
N ARG A 318 2.68 -24.15 -14.57
CA ARG A 318 2.60 -24.64 -15.94
C ARG A 318 1.26 -25.26 -16.26
N SER A 319 0.65 -25.99 -15.33
CA SER A 319 -0.66 -26.58 -15.60
C SER A 319 -1.72 -25.50 -15.85
N ILE A 320 -1.83 -24.49 -14.97
CA ILE A 320 -2.81 -23.40 -15.11
C ILE A 320 -2.55 -22.62 -16.41
N TRP A 321 -1.30 -22.33 -16.74
CA TRP A 321 -0.95 -21.64 -17.99
C TRP A 321 -1.28 -22.41 -19.25
N LEU A 322 -1.04 -23.72 -19.26
CA LEU A 322 -1.34 -24.57 -20.42
C LEU A 322 -2.85 -24.87 -20.53
N GLY A 323 -3.68 -24.22 -19.72
CA GLY A 323 -5.12 -24.48 -19.64
C GLY A 323 -5.45 -25.84 -19.03
N ARG A 324 -4.49 -26.49 -18.38
CA ARG A 324 -4.62 -27.82 -17.77
C ARG A 324 -5.03 -27.70 -16.30
N LYS A 325 -5.71 -28.73 -15.80
CA LYS A 325 -6.06 -28.80 -14.38
C LYS A 325 -4.79 -29.05 -13.54
N PRO A 326 -4.53 -28.25 -12.49
CA PRO A 326 -3.41 -28.50 -11.60
C PRO A 326 -3.56 -29.82 -10.85
N SER A 327 -2.43 -30.48 -10.60
CA SER A 327 -2.35 -31.71 -9.79
C SER A 327 -2.39 -31.45 -8.29
N ILE A 328 -2.13 -30.21 -7.86
CA ILE A 328 -2.19 -29.80 -6.45
C ILE A 328 -3.58 -29.25 -6.17
N GLN A 329 -4.22 -29.79 -5.13
CA GLN A 329 -5.48 -29.27 -4.62
C GLN A 329 -5.17 -28.23 -3.55
N LEU A 330 -5.69 -27.01 -3.74
CA LEU A 330 -5.58 -25.94 -2.76
C LEU A 330 -6.84 -25.93 -1.88
N ASP A 331 -6.66 -25.54 -0.62
CA ASP A 331 -7.78 -25.40 0.30
C ASP A 331 -8.75 -24.33 -0.19
N ALA A 332 -10.05 -24.64 -0.11
CA ALA A 332 -11.11 -23.69 -0.38
C ALA A 332 -11.02 -22.54 0.64
N GLN A 333 -10.85 -21.34 0.13
CA GLN A 333 -10.74 -20.12 0.93
C GLN A 333 -11.08 -18.90 0.08
N ASP A 334 -11.44 -17.82 0.73
CA ASP A 334 -11.70 -16.56 0.05
C ASP A 334 -10.39 -15.95 -0.47
N PHE A 335 -10.53 -15.30 -1.62
CA PHE A 335 -9.50 -14.55 -2.29
C PHE A 335 -10.03 -13.16 -2.59
N TYR A 336 -9.21 -12.17 -2.28
CA TYR A 336 -9.56 -10.77 -2.38
C TYR A 336 -8.65 -10.08 -3.38
N LEU A 337 -9.24 -9.19 -4.18
CA LEU A 337 -8.51 -8.36 -5.10
C LEU A 337 -9.08 -6.95 -5.11
N MET A 338 -8.18 -5.98 -5.19
CA MET A 338 -8.51 -4.58 -5.08
C MET A 338 -7.67 -3.75 -6.05
N VAL A 339 -8.31 -2.82 -6.75
CA VAL A 339 -7.63 -1.87 -7.64
C VAL A 339 -7.63 -0.49 -6.99
N LEU A 340 -6.44 0.06 -6.76
CA LEU A 340 -6.23 1.33 -6.07
C LEU A 340 -5.52 2.33 -6.97
N SER A 341 -5.98 3.59 -6.91
CA SER A 341 -5.26 4.75 -7.44
C SER A 341 -5.34 5.91 -6.45
N GLY A 342 -4.42 6.85 -6.50
CA GLY A 342 -4.48 8.06 -5.67
C GLY A 342 -5.08 9.27 -6.40
N ALA A 343 -5.73 10.15 -5.64
CA ALA A 343 -6.15 11.47 -6.12
C ALA A 343 -6.07 12.50 -4.99
N GLN A 344 -5.13 13.45 -5.09
CA GLN A 344 -5.06 14.69 -4.29
C GLN A 344 -5.39 14.51 -2.78
N GLY A 345 -4.82 13.47 -2.15
CA GLY A 345 -4.97 13.21 -0.70
C GLY A 345 -6.00 12.12 -0.33
N ARG A 346 -6.71 11.55 -1.30
CA ARG A 346 -7.62 10.40 -1.13
C ARG A 346 -7.15 9.20 -1.93
N ILE A 347 -7.44 8.02 -1.40
CA ILE A 347 -7.30 6.75 -2.13
C ILE A 347 -8.62 6.47 -2.82
N ILE A 348 -8.56 6.18 -4.12
CA ILE A 348 -9.70 5.75 -4.92
C ILE A 348 -9.66 4.23 -5.04
N LEU A 349 -10.70 3.60 -4.51
CA LEU A 349 -11.02 2.21 -4.80
C LEU A 349 -11.68 2.13 -6.18
N ARG A 350 -10.92 1.68 -7.19
CA ARG A 350 -11.40 1.53 -8.57
C ARG A 350 -12.20 0.26 -8.75
N ASP A 351 -11.81 -0.80 -8.05
CA ASP A 351 -12.50 -2.08 -8.10
C ASP A 351 -12.24 -2.93 -6.84
N TRP A 352 -13.21 -3.77 -6.50
CA TRP A 352 -13.15 -4.77 -5.44
C TRP A 352 -13.74 -6.09 -5.95
N ILE A 353 -13.00 -7.18 -5.73
CA ILE A 353 -13.42 -8.54 -6.07
C ILE A 353 -13.18 -9.43 -4.86
N GLU A 354 -14.20 -10.21 -4.55
CA GLU A 354 -14.20 -11.26 -3.55
C GLU A 354 -14.69 -12.53 -4.24
N THR A 355 -13.88 -13.59 -4.19
CA THR A 355 -14.16 -14.86 -4.86
C THR A 355 -13.53 -16.00 -4.09
N ALA A 356 -14.00 -17.22 -4.28
CA ALA A 356 -13.29 -18.40 -3.80
C ALA A 356 -12.02 -18.63 -4.64
N LEU A 357 -10.94 -19.08 -4.00
CA LEU A 357 -9.63 -19.32 -4.62
C LEU A 357 -9.68 -20.39 -5.73
N ASP A 358 -10.47 -21.44 -5.55
CA ASP A 358 -10.69 -22.49 -6.54
C ASP A 358 -11.39 -21.96 -7.80
N ALA A 359 -12.43 -21.15 -7.63
CA ALA A 359 -13.11 -20.46 -8.73
C ALA A 359 -12.16 -19.50 -9.47
N LEU A 360 -11.30 -18.77 -8.74
CA LEU A 360 -10.28 -17.92 -9.36
C LEU A 360 -9.31 -18.74 -10.23
N ILE A 361 -8.80 -19.86 -9.71
CA ILE A 361 -7.86 -20.72 -10.45
C ILE A 361 -8.50 -21.23 -11.73
N GLU A 362 -9.75 -21.66 -11.66
CA GLU A 362 -10.49 -22.14 -12.83
C GLU A 362 -10.73 -21.02 -13.85
N ASN A 363 -11.08 -19.81 -13.39
CA ASN A 363 -11.25 -18.65 -14.26
C ASN A 363 -9.94 -18.24 -14.95
N ILE A 364 -8.81 -18.29 -14.23
CA ILE A 364 -7.49 -18.00 -14.80
C ILE A 364 -7.07 -19.10 -15.79
N ARG A 365 -7.32 -20.38 -15.49
CA ARG A 365 -7.10 -21.49 -16.41
C ARG A 365 -7.89 -21.27 -17.71
N GLN A 366 -9.19 -20.99 -17.59
CA GLN A 366 -10.05 -20.72 -18.73
C GLN A 366 -9.60 -19.48 -19.51
N HIS A 367 -9.10 -18.45 -18.81
CA HIS A 367 -8.55 -17.25 -19.43
C HIS A 367 -7.36 -17.56 -20.35
N PHE A 368 -6.42 -18.39 -19.91
CA PHE A 368 -5.31 -18.78 -20.76
C PHE A 368 -5.76 -19.65 -21.93
N GLU A 369 -6.70 -20.58 -21.72
CA GLU A 369 -7.29 -21.40 -22.79
C GLU A 369 -7.97 -20.54 -23.88
N ASP A 370 -8.70 -19.50 -23.48
CA ASP A 370 -9.33 -18.57 -24.42
C ASP A 370 -8.29 -17.84 -25.29
N LEU A 371 -7.13 -17.52 -24.73
CA LEU A 371 -6.03 -16.80 -25.39
C LEU A 371 -5.13 -17.69 -26.24
N GLN A 372 -5.23 -19.02 -26.15
CA GLN A 372 -4.36 -19.93 -26.92
C GLN A 372 -4.54 -19.73 -28.43
N LEU A 373 -3.41 -19.61 -29.14
CA LEU A 373 -3.31 -19.68 -30.59
C LEU A 373 -2.21 -20.68 -30.97
N HIS A 374 -2.39 -21.36 -32.09
CA HIS A 374 -1.36 -22.25 -32.61
C HIS A 374 -0.17 -21.47 -33.19
N GLY A 375 1.05 -21.99 -32.99
CA GLY A 375 2.29 -21.39 -33.49
C GLY A 375 2.86 -20.26 -32.61
N LEU A 376 2.25 -19.96 -31.45
CA LEU A 376 2.83 -19.02 -30.48
C LEU A 376 4.14 -19.55 -29.89
N GLU A 377 4.21 -20.85 -29.59
CA GLU A 377 5.39 -21.52 -29.03
C GLU A 377 6.60 -21.43 -29.97
N ASP A 378 6.40 -21.63 -31.27
CA ASP A 378 7.44 -21.50 -32.31
C ASP A 378 8.03 -20.08 -32.36
N ARG A 379 7.28 -19.08 -31.88
CA ARG A 379 7.65 -17.67 -31.81
C ARG A 379 8.14 -17.24 -30.42
N LYS A 380 8.42 -18.20 -29.54
CA LYS A 380 8.80 -17.98 -28.13
C LYS A 380 7.75 -17.22 -27.31
N LEU A 381 6.49 -17.23 -27.77
CA LEU A 381 5.33 -16.68 -27.07
C LEU A 381 4.60 -17.80 -26.34
N THR A 382 5.28 -18.54 -25.46
CA THR A 382 4.68 -19.71 -24.80
C THR A 382 3.40 -19.34 -24.02
N TYR A 383 3.28 -18.10 -23.56
CA TYR A 383 2.06 -17.56 -22.96
C TYR A 383 1.98 -16.04 -23.11
N LEU A 384 0.76 -15.51 -23.03
CA LEU A 384 0.48 -14.07 -23.09
C LEU A 384 0.23 -13.55 -21.67
N SER A 385 1.22 -12.92 -21.06
CA SER A 385 1.06 -12.29 -19.74
C SER A 385 0.06 -11.14 -19.79
N LEU A 386 -0.50 -10.75 -18.64
CA LEU A 386 -1.33 -9.55 -18.55
C LEU A 386 -0.60 -8.32 -19.11
N GLY A 387 0.70 -8.19 -18.86
CA GLY A 387 1.54 -7.15 -19.46
C GLY A 387 1.54 -7.17 -20.99
N ASN A 388 1.67 -8.34 -21.60
CA ASN A 388 1.61 -8.48 -23.05
C ASN A 388 0.24 -8.10 -23.59
N LEU A 389 -0.85 -8.56 -22.95
CA LEU A 389 -2.22 -8.20 -23.34
C LEU A 389 -2.45 -6.70 -23.28
N LEU A 390 -1.99 -6.05 -22.20
CA LEU A 390 -2.07 -4.62 -22.04
C LEU A 390 -1.23 -3.91 -23.12
N ASN A 391 0.05 -4.23 -23.26
CA ASN A 391 0.92 -3.62 -24.28
C ASN A 391 0.38 -3.76 -25.71
N ALA A 392 -0.27 -4.88 -26.02
CA ALA A 392 -0.92 -5.10 -27.31
C ALA A 392 -2.08 -4.11 -27.59
N LEU A 393 -2.72 -3.59 -26.55
CA LEU A 393 -3.80 -2.59 -26.61
C LEU A 393 -3.30 -1.13 -26.47
N ALA A 394 -2.06 -0.93 -26.02
CA ALA A 394 -1.45 0.38 -25.81
C ALA A 394 -1.18 1.13 -27.12
N HIS A 395 -0.95 2.45 -27.03
CA HIS A 395 -0.48 3.22 -28.16
C HIS A 395 0.98 2.85 -28.51
N PRO A 396 1.37 2.73 -29.79
CA PRO A 396 2.74 2.36 -30.18
C PRO A 396 3.85 3.27 -29.63
N SER A 397 3.55 4.54 -29.36
CA SER A 397 4.49 5.50 -28.75
C SER A 397 4.57 5.44 -27.22
N GLU A 398 3.75 4.61 -26.57
CA GLU A 398 3.59 4.52 -25.11
C GLU A 398 3.64 3.06 -24.63
N GLN A 399 4.47 2.25 -25.30
CA GLN A 399 4.69 0.85 -24.96
C GLN A 399 5.47 0.74 -23.64
N SER A 400 4.76 0.79 -22.51
CA SER A 400 5.25 0.51 -21.14
C SER A 400 4.07 0.43 -20.15
N GLY A 401 2.86 0.08 -20.60
CA GLY A 401 1.63 0.09 -19.79
C GLY A 401 1.01 1.47 -19.51
N GLU A 402 1.67 2.57 -19.88
CA GLU A 402 1.17 3.94 -19.65
C GLU A 402 0.13 4.38 -20.70
N GLY A 403 0.11 3.78 -21.89
CA GLY A 403 -0.78 4.17 -23.00
C GLY A 403 -2.18 3.54 -23.02
N ILE A 404 -2.64 2.95 -21.91
CA ILE A 404 -3.96 2.31 -21.82
C ILE A 404 -4.81 3.02 -20.78
N PRO A 405 -6.08 3.35 -21.09
CA PRO A 405 -6.99 3.88 -20.08
C PRO A 405 -7.18 2.91 -18.91
N ASN A 406 -6.97 3.39 -17.68
CA ASN A 406 -7.17 2.62 -16.44
C ASN A 406 -8.48 1.83 -16.38
N PRO A 407 -9.65 2.37 -16.82
CA PRO A 407 -10.89 1.61 -16.82
C PRO A 407 -10.86 0.36 -17.71
N LEU A 408 -10.15 0.42 -18.85
CA LEU A 408 -10.04 -0.71 -19.77
C LEU A 408 -9.13 -1.79 -19.19
N ALA A 409 -7.98 -1.41 -18.65
CA ALA A 409 -7.06 -2.33 -17.99
C ALA A 409 -7.75 -3.04 -16.80
N THR A 410 -8.42 -2.25 -15.95
CA THR A 410 -9.18 -2.75 -14.78
C THR A 410 -10.26 -3.75 -15.21
N ALA A 411 -11.05 -3.42 -16.25
CA ALA A 411 -12.13 -4.28 -16.70
C ALA A 411 -11.64 -5.57 -17.40
N LEU A 412 -10.51 -5.53 -18.10
CA LEU A 412 -9.88 -6.74 -18.65
C LEU A 412 -9.41 -7.69 -17.53
N ILE A 413 -8.75 -7.13 -16.51
CA ILE A 413 -8.29 -7.89 -15.33
C ILE A 413 -9.48 -8.50 -14.60
N ARG A 414 -10.52 -7.70 -14.33
CA ARG A 414 -11.76 -8.19 -13.70
C ARG A 414 -12.30 -9.40 -14.45
N ALA A 415 -12.45 -9.31 -15.77
CA ALA A 415 -13.00 -10.40 -16.57
C ALA A 415 -12.11 -11.65 -16.61
N ALA A 416 -10.79 -11.50 -16.53
CA ALA A 416 -9.87 -12.62 -16.37
C ALA A 416 -10.09 -13.36 -15.03
N ILE A 417 -10.29 -12.60 -13.96
CA ILE A 417 -10.46 -13.11 -12.59
C ILE A 417 -11.84 -13.71 -12.35
N THR A 418 -12.90 -13.06 -12.85
CA THR A 418 -14.29 -13.47 -12.59
C THR A 418 -14.83 -14.43 -13.64
N GLY A 419 -14.07 -14.71 -14.70
CA GLY A 419 -14.54 -15.50 -15.83
C GLY A 419 -15.58 -14.79 -16.71
N SER A 420 -15.88 -13.51 -16.46
CA SER A 420 -16.87 -12.77 -17.23
C SER A 420 -16.42 -12.46 -18.66
N SER A 421 -17.35 -11.98 -19.49
CA SER A 421 -17.05 -11.46 -20.81
C SER A 421 -16.07 -10.29 -20.75
N TYR A 422 -15.16 -10.22 -21.73
CA TYR A 422 -14.34 -9.03 -21.91
C TYR A 422 -15.20 -7.84 -22.36
N PRO A 423 -14.85 -6.61 -21.94
CA PRO A 423 -15.50 -5.40 -22.44
C PRO A 423 -15.37 -5.32 -23.97
N LEU A 424 -16.43 -4.87 -24.65
CA LEU A 424 -16.41 -4.69 -26.11
C LEU A 424 -15.27 -3.76 -26.57
N ALA A 425 -14.88 -2.80 -25.71
CA ALA A 425 -13.75 -1.92 -25.97
C ALA A 425 -12.41 -2.65 -26.17
N VAL A 426 -12.23 -3.85 -25.57
CA VAL A 426 -11.05 -4.70 -25.81
C VAL A 426 -11.02 -5.17 -27.26
N LEU A 427 -12.16 -5.68 -27.76
CA LEU A 427 -12.29 -6.13 -29.15
C LEU A 427 -12.04 -4.98 -30.14
N VAL A 428 -12.72 -3.85 -29.92
CA VAL A 428 -12.59 -2.67 -30.80
C VAL A 428 -11.14 -2.20 -30.86
N ARG A 429 -10.49 -2.03 -29.71
CA ARG A 429 -9.09 -1.59 -29.68
C ARG A 429 -8.13 -2.62 -30.26
N ALA A 430 -8.31 -3.91 -29.98
CA ALA A 430 -7.47 -4.96 -30.55
C ALA A 430 -7.55 -4.96 -32.09
N ALA A 431 -8.76 -4.85 -32.65
CA ALA A 431 -8.99 -4.81 -34.09
C ALA A 431 -8.41 -3.53 -34.75
N GLU A 432 -8.63 -2.36 -34.13
CA GLU A 432 -8.06 -1.09 -34.61
C GLU A 432 -6.53 -1.12 -34.63
N ARG A 433 -5.92 -1.65 -33.55
CA ARG A 433 -4.46 -1.76 -33.43
C ARG A 433 -3.88 -2.81 -34.37
N TYR A 434 -4.59 -3.92 -34.60
CA TYR A 434 -4.18 -4.94 -35.56
C TYR A 434 -4.12 -4.36 -36.98
N ARG A 435 -5.15 -3.60 -37.38
CA ARG A 435 -5.22 -2.94 -38.70
C ARG A 435 -4.09 -1.92 -38.92
N ARG A 436 -3.58 -1.31 -37.85
CA ARG A 436 -2.51 -0.31 -37.87
C ARG A 436 -1.15 -0.88 -37.45
N GLY A 437 -1.04 -2.20 -37.29
CA GLY A 437 0.16 -2.87 -36.80
C GLY A 437 1.33 -2.77 -37.78
N LEU A 438 2.55 -2.77 -37.24
CA LEU A 438 3.77 -2.91 -38.03
C LEU A 438 3.92 -4.38 -38.42
N ASP A 439 4.18 -4.65 -39.70
CA ASP A 439 4.40 -6.00 -40.23
C ASP A 439 5.90 -6.31 -40.30
N ASP A 440 6.57 -6.16 -39.16
CA ASP A 440 7.96 -6.56 -38.96
C ASP A 440 8.05 -7.68 -37.92
N ASP A 441 9.14 -8.44 -37.96
CA ASP A 441 9.32 -9.61 -37.09
C ASP A 441 9.47 -9.24 -35.61
N GLN A 442 9.87 -8.01 -35.29
CA GLN A 442 10.01 -7.55 -33.90
C GLN A 442 8.64 -7.28 -33.25
N HIS A 443 7.65 -6.86 -34.04
CA HIS A 443 6.31 -6.48 -33.55
C HIS A 443 5.23 -7.51 -33.86
N ARG A 444 5.56 -8.59 -34.59
CA ARG A 444 4.63 -9.68 -34.94
C ARG A 444 3.88 -10.25 -33.73
N TRP A 445 4.53 -10.35 -32.57
CA TRP A 445 3.92 -10.83 -31.33
C TRP A 445 2.75 -9.96 -30.84
N LEU A 446 2.76 -8.65 -31.11
CA LEU A 446 1.66 -7.75 -30.76
C LEU A 446 0.41 -8.10 -31.58
N ASN A 447 0.58 -8.43 -32.85
CA ASN A 447 -0.54 -8.82 -33.72
C ASN A 447 -1.10 -10.19 -33.32
N ASP A 448 -0.24 -11.14 -32.96
CA ASP A 448 -0.67 -12.44 -32.41
C ASP A 448 -1.45 -12.25 -31.11
N THR A 449 -0.96 -11.40 -30.21
CA THR A 449 -1.63 -11.07 -28.94
C THR A 449 -3.01 -10.41 -29.18
N ARG A 450 -3.10 -9.52 -30.17
CA ARG A 450 -4.38 -8.89 -30.56
C ARG A 450 -5.35 -9.92 -31.14
N ALA A 451 -4.88 -10.83 -31.99
CA ALA A 451 -5.72 -11.93 -32.51
C ALA A 451 -6.24 -12.83 -31.39
N ALA A 452 -5.39 -13.14 -30.39
CA ALA A 452 -5.79 -13.90 -29.20
C ALA A 452 -6.86 -13.17 -28.39
N LEU A 453 -6.71 -11.86 -28.18
CA LEU A 453 -7.71 -11.02 -27.51
C LEU A 453 -9.04 -10.97 -28.25
N ILE A 454 -9.01 -10.89 -29.58
CA ILE A 454 -10.22 -10.93 -30.44
C ILE A 454 -10.94 -12.28 -30.25
N LYS A 455 -10.21 -13.40 -30.43
CA LYS A 455 -10.74 -14.77 -30.23
C LYS A 455 -11.36 -14.90 -28.84
N ALA A 456 -10.62 -14.55 -27.80
CA ALA A 456 -11.06 -14.67 -26.41
C ALA A 456 -12.31 -13.81 -26.14
N THR A 457 -12.38 -12.59 -26.68
CA THR A 457 -13.57 -11.74 -26.52
C THR A 457 -14.80 -12.37 -27.16
N LEU A 458 -14.67 -12.92 -28.37
CA LEU A 458 -15.78 -13.58 -29.08
C LEU A 458 -16.24 -14.84 -28.35
N ASN A 459 -15.33 -15.70 -27.92
CA ASN A 459 -15.66 -16.95 -27.24
C ASN A 459 -16.32 -16.70 -25.88
N ARG A 460 -15.77 -15.80 -25.06
CA ARG A 460 -16.37 -15.45 -23.75
C ARG A 460 -17.75 -14.84 -23.91
N LYS A 461 -17.93 -13.91 -24.88
CA LYS A 461 -19.24 -13.31 -25.18
C LYS A 461 -20.27 -14.37 -25.61
N ASN A 462 -19.85 -15.33 -26.42
CA ASN A 462 -20.69 -16.43 -26.87
C ASN A 462 -21.19 -17.28 -25.69
N ARG A 463 -20.28 -17.67 -24.79
CA ARG A 463 -20.63 -18.44 -23.59
C ARG A 463 -21.57 -17.69 -22.64
N GLY A 464 -21.41 -16.36 -22.52
CA GLY A 464 -22.26 -15.52 -21.68
C GLY A 464 -23.70 -15.35 -22.18
N ASN A 465 -23.97 -15.56 -23.47
CA ASN A 465 -25.31 -15.53 -24.06
C ASN A 465 -25.95 -16.93 -23.98
N SER A 466 -26.44 -17.32 -22.80
CA SER A 466 -27.36 -18.47 -22.54
C SER A 466 -27.28 -19.64 -23.53
N GLY A 467 -26.08 -20.23 -23.74
CA GLY A 467 -25.90 -21.44 -24.55
C GLY A 467 -25.18 -21.27 -25.89
N GLY A 468 -24.70 -20.08 -26.24
CA GLY A 468 -23.86 -19.87 -27.43
C GLY A 468 -24.66 -19.66 -28.71
N THR A 469 -24.55 -18.47 -29.27
CA THR A 469 -25.17 -18.08 -30.53
C THR A 469 -24.37 -18.50 -31.78
N TRP A 470 -23.08 -18.80 -31.63
CA TRP A 470 -22.21 -19.27 -32.72
C TRP A 470 -21.22 -20.34 -32.25
N LYS A 471 -20.51 -20.98 -33.19
CA LYS A 471 -19.43 -21.94 -32.85
C LYS A 471 -18.21 -21.19 -32.33
N GLU A 472 -17.57 -21.72 -31.29
CA GLU A 472 -16.36 -21.11 -30.76
C GLU A 472 -15.21 -21.10 -31.76
N VAL A 473 -14.47 -20.00 -31.75
CA VAL A 473 -13.28 -19.80 -32.57
C VAL A 473 -12.15 -20.64 -31.99
N LYS A 474 -11.61 -21.56 -32.81
CA LYS A 474 -10.55 -22.49 -32.44
C LYS A 474 -9.17 -21.80 -32.42
N PRO A 475 -8.17 -22.36 -31.71
CA PRO A 475 -6.77 -21.89 -31.76
C PRO A 475 -6.10 -22.03 -33.13
N MET A 476 -6.61 -22.92 -33.99
CA MET A 476 -6.13 -23.16 -35.34
C MET A 476 -7.19 -22.77 -36.38
N PHE A 477 -6.70 -22.41 -37.57
CA PHE A 477 -7.56 -22.25 -38.74
C PHE A 477 -8.36 -23.52 -38.99
N ASP A 478 -9.67 -23.36 -39.17
CA ASP A 478 -10.56 -24.45 -39.56
C ASP A 478 -10.79 -24.37 -41.07
N PRO A 479 -10.14 -25.21 -41.89
CA PRO A 479 -10.25 -25.14 -43.35
C PRO A 479 -11.66 -25.45 -43.86
N ASN A 480 -12.53 -26.00 -43.01
CA ASN A 480 -13.91 -26.34 -43.34
C ASN A 480 -14.91 -25.26 -42.88
N ASN A 481 -14.44 -24.15 -42.31
CA ASN A 481 -15.31 -23.04 -41.93
C ASN A 481 -15.53 -22.11 -43.12
N HIS A 482 -16.75 -22.14 -43.67
CA HIS A 482 -17.16 -21.31 -44.81
C HIS A 482 -18.03 -20.11 -44.43
N GLN A 483 -18.11 -19.75 -43.14
CA GLN A 483 -18.85 -18.56 -42.72
C GLN A 483 -18.15 -17.28 -43.19
N PRO A 484 -18.88 -16.29 -43.74
CA PRO A 484 -18.29 -15.08 -44.30
C PRO A 484 -17.75 -14.08 -43.24
N GLY A 485 -17.94 -14.37 -41.95
CA GLY A 485 -17.54 -13.51 -40.83
C GLY A 485 -18.69 -13.17 -39.90
#